data_AF-A0A1V6AXV4-F1
#
_entry.id   AF-A0A1V6AXV4-F1
#
_cell.length_a   1.000
_cell.length_b   1.000
_cell.length_c   1.000
_cell.angle_alpha   90.00
_cell.angle_beta   90.00
_cell.angle_gamma   90.00
#
_symmetry.space_group_name_H-M   'P 1'
#
loop_
_entity.id
_entity.type
_entity.pdbx_description
1 polymer ?
#
loop_
_entity_poly.entity_id
_entity_poly.type
_entity_poly.pdbx_seq_one_letter_code
_entity_poly.pdbx_strand_id
1 'polypeptide(L)'
;MHVGKYFIYACVVILICFLTGTIVLAAEPPLKEDACAACHKDYSKIMPKKHPEVGDIKACLSCHTPDPADHEPTNFSVEIHKIHKNGKNKLKCAACHSF
;
A
#
# COMPACT_ATOMS: atom_id res chain seq x y z
N MET A 1 -4.38 -48.81 -8.90
CA MET A 1 -5.21 -47.63 -9.24
C MET A 1 -4.97 -46.40 -8.35
N HIS A 2 -4.37 -46.53 -7.17
CA HIS A 2 -4.26 -45.42 -6.20
C HIS A 2 -3.14 -44.41 -6.51
N VAL A 3 -2.04 -44.85 -7.14
CA VAL A 3 -0.85 -44.01 -7.42
C VAL A 3 -1.16 -42.84 -8.39
N GLY A 4 -2.05 -43.06 -9.36
CA GLY A 4 -2.45 -42.00 -10.32
C GLY A 4 -3.29 -40.89 -9.70
N LYS A 5 -4.16 -41.20 -8.74
CA LYS A 5 -4.96 -40.18 -8.02
C LYS A 5 -4.07 -39.29 -7.15
N TYR A 6 -3.13 -39.87 -6.40
CA TYR A 6 -2.20 -39.10 -5.57
C TYR A 6 -1.27 -38.20 -6.39
N PHE A 7 -0.85 -38.66 -7.58
CA PHE A 7 -0.07 -37.83 -8.51
C PHE A 7 -0.87 -36.62 -9.02
N ILE A 8 -2.13 -36.83 -9.38
CA ILE A 8 -3.03 -35.74 -9.82
C ILE A 8 -3.28 -34.75 -8.68
N TYR A 9 -3.54 -35.22 -7.45
CA TYR A 9 -3.71 -34.33 -6.29
C TYR A 9 -2.46 -33.51 -5.99
N ALA A 10 -1.26 -34.11 -6.09
CA ALA A 10 0.00 -33.40 -5.89
C ALA A 10 0.20 -32.29 -6.94
N CYS A 11 -0.07 -32.57 -8.22
CA CYS A 11 0.02 -31.57 -9.28
C CYS A 11 -0.97 -30.41 -9.09
N VAL A 12 -2.20 -30.69 -8.65
CA VAL A 12 -3.22 -29.67 -8.38
C VAL A 12 -2.82 -28.79 -7.20
N VAL A 13 -2.31 -29.37 -6.11
CA VAL A 13 -1.83 -28.60 -4.95
C VAL A 13 -0.65 -27.71 -5.33
N ILE A 14 0.31 -28.24 -6.11
CA ILE A 14 1.46 -27.46 -6.59
C ILE A 14 0.98 -26.28 -7.45
N LEU A 15 0.10 -26.51 -8.42
CA LEU A 15 -0.45 -25.44 -9.27
C LEU A 15 -1.18 -24.37 -8.45
N ILE A 16 -2.00 -24.76 -7.47
CA ILE A 16 -2.70 -23.83 -6.58
C ILE A 16 -1.69 -22.99 -5.78
N CYS A 17 -0.65 -23.59 -5.22
CA CYS A 17 0.39 -22.87 -4.49
C CYS A 17 1.13 -21.85 -5.38
N PHE A 18 1.44 -22.22 -6.64
CA PHE A 18 2.06 -21.31 -7.60
C PHE A 18 1.13 -20.14 -7.98
N LEU A 19 -0.17 -20.40 -8.15
CA LEU A 19 -1.18 -19.37 -8.42
C LEU A 19 -1.38 -18.42 -7.25
N THR A 20 -1.31 -18.91 -5.99
CA THR A 20 -1.46 -18.06 -4.80
C THR A 20 -0.18 -17.32 -4.41
N GLY A 21 0.99 -17.83 -4.78
CA GLY A 21 2.28 -17.21 -4.43
C GLY A 21 2.57 -15.92 -5.20
N THR A 22 2.11 -15.81 -6.45
CA THR A 22 2.35 -14.64 -7.31
C THR A 22 1.53 -13.42 -6.91
N ILE A 23 0.33 -13.62 -6.35
CA ILE A 23 -0.59 -12.53 -5.96
C ILE A 23 -0.04 -11.69 -4.80
N VAL A 24 0.77 -12.29 -3.93
CA VAL A 24 1.30 -11.62 -2.71
C VAL A 24 2.43 -10.62 -3.04
N LEU A 25 3.14 -10.82 -4.17
CA LEU A 25 4.31 -10.01 -4.53
C LEU A 25 3.97 -8.68 -5.21
N ALA A 26 2.73 -8.49 -5.67
CA ALA A 26 2.31 -7.28 -6.38
C ALA A 26 1.64 -6.22 -5.48
N ALA A 27 1.37 -6.55 -4.22
CA ALA A 27 0.76 -5.60 -3.30
C ALA A 27 1.81 -4.66 -2.70
N GLU A 28 1.61 -3.34 -2.85
CA GLU A 28 2.40 -2.34 -2.15
C GLU A 28 2.33 -2.56 -0.62
N PRO A 29 3.42 -2.34 0.13
CA PRO A 29 3.39 -2.44 1.59
C PRO A 29 2.28 -1.56 2.18
N PRO A 30 1.42 -2.07 3.07
CA PRO A 30 0.34 -1.28 3.64
C PRO A 30 0.87 -0.13 4.50
N LEU A 31 0.13 0.97 4.57
CA LEU A 31 0.42 2.07 5.50
C LEU A 31 0.12 1.65 6.95
N LYS A 32 0.88 2.19 7.91
CA LYS A 32 0.52 2.11 9.33
C LYS A 32 -0.75 2.91 9.60
N GLU A 33 -1.52 2.49 10.60
CA GLU A 33 -2.73 3.18 11.07
C GLU A 33 -2.50 4.67 11.38
N ASP A 34 -1.31 5.06 11.83
CA ASP A 34 -0.95 6.43 12.23
C ASP A 34 0.21 7.03 11.40
N ALA A 35 0.47 6.49 10.21
CA ALA A 35 1.66 6.79 9.40
C ALA A 35 1.98 8.29 9.27
N CYS A 36 0.97 9.12 9.04
CA CYS A 36 1.12 10.57 8.94
C CYS A 36 0.98 11.26 10.31
N ALA A 37 0.10 10.76 11.19
CA ALA A 37 -0.23 11.37 12.48
C ALA A 37 0.93 11.29 13.49
N ALA A 38 1.90 10.41 13.27
CA ALA A 38 3.14 10.36 14.05
C ALA A 38 3.88 11.70 14.04
N CYS A 39 3.88 12.42 12.91
CA CYS A 39 4.58 13.71 12.73
C CYS A 39 3.62 14.88 12.51
N HIS A 40 2.52 14.68 11.78
CA HIS A 40 1.57 15.72 11.40
C HIS A 40 0.32 15.66 12.28
N LYS A 41 0.38 16.33 13.43
CA LYS A 41 -0.77 16.43 14.36
C LYS A 41 -1.88 17.35 13.87
N ASP A 42 -1.56 18.22 12.92
CA ASP A 42 -2.48 19.21 12.35
C ASP A 42 -2.28 19.23 10.84
N TYR A 43 -3.18 18.55 10.13
CA TYR A 43 -3.11 18.41 8.68
C TYR A 43 -3.45 19.71 7.94
N SER A 44 -4.20 20.63 8.56
CA SER A 44 -4.55 21.92 7.95
C SER A 44 -3.32 22.75 7.59
N LYS A 45 -2.21 22.53 8.30
CA LYS A 45 -0.93 23.21 8.06
C LYS A 45 -0.15 22.69 6.85
N ILE A 46 -0.46 21.48 6.37
CA ILE A 46 0.23 20.86 5.23
C ILE A 46 -0.67 20.72 4.01
N MET A 47 -1.98 20.89 4.17
CA MET A 47 -2.95 20.84 3.09
C MET A 47 -3.03 22.17 2.33
N PRO A 48 -3.29 22.14 1.02
CA PRO A 48 -3.62 23.35 0.26
C PRO A 48 -4.87 24.04 0.84
N LYS A 49 -4.93 25.38 0.77
CA LYS A 49 -6.07 26.18 1.29
C LYS A 49 -7.45 25.76 0.79
N LYS A 50 -7.52 25.13 -0.39
CA LYS A 50 -8.79 24.69 -1.01
C LYS A 50 -9.13 23.23 -0.72
N HIS A 51 -8.27 22.50 -0.02
CA HIS A 51 -8.54 21.11 0.35
C HIS A 51 -9.68 21.09 1.38
N PRO A 52 -10.69 20.22 1.23
CA PRO A 52 -11.75 20.09 2.22
C PRO A 52 -11.18 19.61 3.56
N GLU A 53 -11.83 19.98 4.66
CA GLU A 53 -11.45 19.46 5.96
C GLU A 53 -11.74 17.95 6.01
N VAL A 54 -10.72 17.17 6.39
CA VAL A 54 -10.82 15.71 6.55
C VAL A 54 -10.28 15.35 7.92
N GLY A 55 -10.99 14.48 8.63
CA GLY A 55 -10.72 14.21 10.05
C GLY A 55 -9.50 13.33 10.32
N ASP A 56 -9.37 12.20 9.60
CA ASP A 56 -8.31 11.21 9.84
C ASP A 56 -7.50 10.86 8.58
N ILE A 57 -6.46 10.05 8.75
CA ILE A 57 -5.59 9.60 7.66
C ILE A 57 -6.30 8.67 6.67
N LYS A 58 -7.29 7.90 7.12
CA LYS A 58 -8.08 6.98 6.27
C LYS A 58 -8.96 7.79 5.32
N ALA A 59 -9.42 8.96 5.74
CA ALA A 59 -10.16 9.91 4.91
C ALA A 59 -9.30 10.50 3.78
N CYS A 60 -7.97 10.55 3.90
CA CYS A 60 -7.13 10.94 2.77
C CYS A 60 -7.29 9.96 1.60
N LEU A 61 -7.32 8.67 1.92
CA LEU A 61 -7.39 7.59 0.92
C LEU A 61 -8.80 7.32 0.41
N SER A 62 -9.84 8.04 0.87
CA SER A 62 -11.17 7.94 0.25
C SER A 62 -11.27 8.73 -1.06
N CYS A 63 -10.48 9.81 -1.18
CA CYS A 63 -10.38 10.63 -2.39
C CYS A 63 -9.07 10.39 -3.14
N HIS A 64 -8.00 10.04 -2.43
CA HIS A 64 -6.70 9.71 -3.00
C HIS A 64 -6.47 8.19 -3.00
N THR A 65 -7.50 7.43 -3.38
CA THR A 65 -7.46 5.98 -3.48
C THR A 65 -6.49 5.57 -4.58
N PRO A 66 -5.47 4.74 -4.30
CA PRO A 66 -4.76 4.05 -5.37
C PRO A 66 -5.70 3.03 -6.02
N ASP A 67 -5.71 2.97 -7.35
CA ASP A 67 -6.48 1.97 -8.08
C ASP A 67 -5.66 0.68 -8.13
N PRO A 68 -6.07 -0.41 -7.46
CA PRO A 68 -5.31 -1.66 -7.47
C PRO A 68 -5.30 -2.35 -8.84
N ALA A 69 -6.18 -1.97 -9.78
CA ALA A 69 -6.15 -2.44 -11.16
C ALA A 69 -5.22 -1.62 -12.06
N ASP A 70 -4.85 -0.42 -11.61
CA ASP A 70 -3.88 0.46 -12.28
C ASP A 70 -2.57 0.46 -11.48
N HIS A 71 -1.53 -0.17 -12.03
CA HIS A 71 -0.24 -0.22 -11.35
C HIS A 71 0.49 1.14 -11.31
N GLU A 72 -0.13 2.20 -11.83
CA GLU A 72 0.43 3.55 -11.79
C GLU A 72 0.13 4.25 -10.45
N PRO A 73 1.15 4.85 -9.81
CA PRO A 73 0.94 5.58 -8.57
C PRO A 73 0.13 6.85 -8.83
N THR A 74 -0.87 7.11 -7.97
CA THR A 74 -1.61 8.37 -7.99
C THR A 74 -0.68 9.58 -7.84
N ASN A 75 -1.08 10.74 -8.39
CA ASN A 75 -0.35 12.00 -8.16
C ASN A 75 -0.15 12.31 -6.67
N PHE A 76 -1.10 11.91 -5.82
CA PHE A 76 -0.99 12.03 -4.37
C PHE A 76 0.17 11.19 -3.83
N SER A 77 0.20 9.88 -4.11
CA SER A 77 1.26 9.00 -3.60
C SER A 77 2.63 9.39 -4.15
N VAL A 78 2.73 9.80 -5.42
CA VAL A 78 3.99 10.30 -6.01
C VAL A 78 4.52 11.53 -5.26
N GLU A 79 3.69 12.54 -5.03
CA GLU A 79 4.13 13.76 -4.35
C GLU A 79 4.46 13.50 -2.87
N ILE A 80 3.69 12.65 -2.18
CA ILE A 80 4.02 12.24 -0.79
C ILE A 80 5.39 11.56 -0.73
N HIS A 81 5.70 10.63 -1.65
CA HIS A 81 7.03 10.01 -1.70
C HIS A 81 8.13 11.03 -1.98
N LYS A 82 7.92 11.93 -2.94
CA LYS A 82 8.91 12.93 -3.36
C LYS A 82 9.27 13.89 -2.23
N ILE A 83 8.28 14.42 -1.50
CA ILE A 83 8.55 15.37 -0.41
C ILE A 83 9.20 14.71 0.80
N HIS A 84 8.90 13.44 1.10
CA HIS A 84 9.47 12.77 2.28
C HIS A 84 10.82 12.11 1.99
N LYS A 85 11.08 11.72 0.73
CA LYS A 85 12.39 11.22 0.29
C LYS A 85 13.43 12.34 0.23
N ASN A 86 13.02 13.53 -0.24
CA ASN A 86 13.93 14.66 -0.47
C ASN A 86 13.78 15.79 0.55
N GLY A 87 12.85 15.67 1.50
CA GLY A 87 12.58 16.69 2.50
C GLY A 87 13.68 16.81 3.55
N LYS A 88 13.49 17.78 4.47
CA LYS A 88 14.45 18.09 5.53
C LYS A 88 14.78 16.87 6.41
N ASN A 89 13.78 16.02 6.66
CA ASN A 89 13.91 14.80 7.43
C ASN A 89 13.76 13.59 6.51
N LYS A 90 14.72 13.34 5.61
CA LYS A 90 14.67 12.22 4.64
C LYS A 90 14.20 10.92 5.32
N LEU A 91 13.00 10.47 5.00
CA LEU A 91 12.38 9.33 5.65
C LEU A 91 12.69 8.03 4.91
N LYS A 92 12.81 6.95 5.68
CA LYS A 92 12.83 5.58 5.15
C LYS A 92 11.40 5.08 4.97
N CYS A 93 11.19 4.10 4.10
CA CYS A 93 9.87 3.53 3.81
C CYS A 93 9.16 3.06 5.11
N ALA A 94 9.93 2.46 6.02
CA ALA A 94 9.44 1.98 7.33
C ALA A 94 8.98 3.09 8.28
N ALA A 95 9.13 4.37 7.94
CA ALA A 95 8.50 5.45 8.68
C ALA A 95 6.97 5.35 8.57
N CYS A 96 6.47 5.15 7.34
CA CYS A 96 5.04 5.18 7.03
C CYS A 96 4.44 3.79 6.77
N HIS A 97 5.19 2.88 6.17
CA HIS A 97 4.67 1.57 5.78
C HIS A 97 4.97 0.50 6.84
N SER A 98 4.04 -0.42 6.98
CA SER A 98 4.21 -1.67 7.72
C SER A 98 4.76 -2.71 6.76
N PHE A 99 5.89 -3.31 7.12
CA PHE A 99 6.56 -4.39 6.38
C PHE A 99 6.57 -5.65 7.23
#